data_AF-A0A7W1W342-F1
#
_entry.id   AF-A0A7W1W342-F1
#
_cell.length_a   1.000
_cell.length_b   1.000
_cell.length_c   1.000
_cell.angle_alpha   90.00
_cell.angle_beta   90.00
_cell.angle_gamma   90.00
#
_symmetry.space_group_name_H-M   'P 1'
#
loop_
_entity.id
_entity.type
_entity.pdbx_description
1 polymer ?
#
loop_
_entity_poly.entity_id
_entity_poly.type
_entity_poly.pdbx_seq_one_letter_code
_entity_poly.pdbx_strand_id
1 'polypeptide(L)'
;MKIKHFLLGTILAAVVGLSVSAMIGWQNHETVEQARLSGKESCETKNKPNSAAVWKEVYSTPDQLIAGVDAIVLAEAVNITPSRVAYSENSEDELPFELVAFRVSNPIKGAKSEELVYVERAGGFDSEGQPIVIDFDGGNFEIGKSYLLFLKQQEEGPYFYQVNDQGRYDVVGDDLKAVGNDETDKVKGFFKNKTVDDGLRMVEEKFERLKSEGK
;
A
#
# COMPACT_ATOMS: atom_id res chain seq x y z
N MET A 1 32.29 2.22 51.14
CA MET A 1 30.90 2.26 51.65
C MET A 1 30.20 3.44 51.00
N LYS A 2 28.95 3.25 50.53
CA LYS A 2 28.06 4.22 49.84
C LYS A 2 28.36 4.48 48.35
N ILE A 3 27.54 3.91 47.47
CA ILE A 3 26.74 4.57 46.42
C ILE A 3 25.63 3.55 46.06
N LYS A 4 24.44 3.73 46.64
CA LYS A 4 23.24 2.89 46.42
C LYS A 4 21.99 3.74 46.12
N HIS A 5 22.15 4.96 45.61
CA HIS A 5 21.04 5.93 45.53
C HIS A 5 20.80 6.50 44.13
N PHE A 6 21.42 5.96 43.07
CA PHE A 6 21.25 6.50 41.71
C PHE A 6 20.16 5.81 40.87
N LEU A 7 19.54 4.74 41.38
CA LEU A 7 18.64 3.89 40.59
C LEU A 7 17.13 4.07 40.89
N LEU A 8 16.75 4.95 41.82
CA LEU A 8 15.33 5.19 42.14
C LEU A 8 14.71 6.42 41.46
N GLY A 9 15.51 7.28 40.81
CA GLY A 9 15.01 8.54 40.21
C GLY A 9 14.34 8.38 38.84
N THR A 10 14.63 7.32 38.10
CA THR A 10 14.19 7.15 36.71
C THR A 10 12.85 6.44 36.54
N ILE A 11 12.33 5.80 37.59
CA ILE A 11 11.06 5.05 37.51
C ILE A 11 9.83 5.95 37.69
N LEU A 12 9.97 7.14 38.30
CA LEU A 12 8.83 8.02 38.57
C LEU A 12 8.41 8.90 37.36
N ALA A 13 9.26 9.04 36.34
CA ALA A 13 8.94 9.81 35.12
C ALA A 13 8.12 9.01 34.09
N ALA A 14 8.05 7.67 34.21
CA ALA A 14 7.38 6.81 33.24
C ALA A 14 5.85 6.67 33.46
N VAL A 15 5.32 7.05 34.62
CA VAL A 15 3.90 6.83 34.96
C VAL A 15 3.01 8.05 34.67
N VAL A 16 3.59 9.25 34.52
CA VAL A 16 2.81 10.47 34.19
C VAL A 16 2.67 10.67 32.67
N GLY A 17 3.53 10.05 31.86
CA GLY A 17 3.45 10.13 30.39
C GLY A 17 2.37 9.23 29.75
N LEU A 18 1.93 8.17 30.45
CA LEU A 18 0.95 7.21 29.92
C LEU A 18 -0.51 7.63 30.13
N SER A 19 -0.79 8.70 30.88
CA SER A 19 -2.16 9.15 31.15
C SER A 19 -2.71 10.17 30.14
N VAL A 20 -1.85 10.82 29.35
CA VAL A 20 -2.29 11.81 28.34
C VAL A 20 -2.67 11.15 27.01
N SER A 21 -1.99 10.07 26.63
CA SER A 21 -2.27 9.36 25.36
C SER A 21 -3.61 8.60 25.36
N ALA A 22 -4.13 8.22 26.53
CA ALA A 22 -5.43 7.55 26.63
C ALA A 22 -6.63 8.51 26.51
N MET A 23 -6.48 9.80 26.87
CA MET A 23 -7.56 10.78 26.77
C MET A 23 -7.78 11.27 25.33
N ILE A 24 -6.71 11.38 24.52
CA ILE A 24 -6.82 11.78 23.10
C ILE A 24 -7.46 10.65 22.27
N GLY A 25 -7.16 9.39 22.61
CA GLY A 25 -7.78 8.23 21.94
C GLY A 25 -9.29 8.09 22.18
N TRP A 26 -9.81 8.57 23.32
CA TRP A 26 -11.23 8.42 23.65
C TRP A 26 -12.12 9.53 23.06
N GLN A 27 -11.63 10.77 22.96
CA GLN A 27 -12.38 11.86 22.32
C GLN A 27 -12.57 11.66 20.81
N ASN A 28 -11.63 10.97 20.16
CA ASN A 28 -11.76 10.65 18.73
C ASN A 28 -12.80 9.55 18.46
N HIS A 29 -13.12 8.70 19.44
CA HIS A 29 -14.07 7.60 19.26
C HIS A 29 -15.54 8.07 19.38
N GLU A 30 -15.83 9.02 20.28
CA GLU A 30 -17.19 9.60 20.42
C GLU A 30 -17.58 10.49 19.23
N THR A 31 -16.61 11.18 18.64
CA THR A 31 -16.84 12.08 17.50
C THR A 31 -17.20 11.31 16.22
N VAL A 32 -16.63 10.10 16.04
CA VAL A 32 -16.91 9.23 14.89
C VAL A 32 -18.28 8.54 15.01
N GLU A 33 -18.71 8.17 16.22
CA GLU A 33 -20.05 7.57 16.42
C GLU A 33 -21.18 8.59 16.26
N GLN A 34 -20.99 9.84 16.72
CA GLN A 34 -22.00 10.89 16.53
C GLN A 34 -22.16 11.30 15.06
N ALA A 35 -21.07 11.31 14.28
CA ALA A 35 -21.14 11.58 12.84
C ALA A 35 -21.90 10.49 12.07
N ARG A 36 -21.84 9.24 12.53
CA ARG A 36 -22.54 8.10 11.91
C ARG A 36 -24.06 8.11 12.20
N LEU A 37 -24.48 8.67 13.34
CA LEU A 37 -25.89 8.73 13.75
C LEU A 37 -26.65 9.94 13.23
N SER A 38 -25.98 11.00 12.76
CA SER A 38 -26.64 12.25 12.37
C SER A 38 -27.19 12.32 10.95
N GLY A 39 -27.05 11.28 10.11
CA GLY A 39 -27.77 11.14 8.84
C GLY A 39 -27.72 12.35 7.89
N LYS A 40 -26.69 13.19 8.00
CA LYS A 40 -26.45 14.34 7.13
C LYS A 40 -25.24 14.02 6.27
N GLU A 41 -25.52 13.37 5.15
CA GLU A 41 -24.61 13.27 4.03
C GLU A 41 -24.35 14.67 3.46
N SER A 42 -23.16 15.17 3.73
CA SER A 42 -22.36 15.99 2.83
C SER A 42 -20.98 16.17 3.47
N CYS A 43 -20.17 15.11 3.43
CA CYS A 43 -18.73 15.27 3.49
C CYS A 43 -18.28 15.78 2.11
N GLU A 44 -18.50 17.07 1.84
CA GLU A 44 -17.63 17.81 0.94
C GLU A 44 -16.23 17.77 1.56
N THR A 45 -15.46 16.78 1.12
CA THR A 45 -14.08 16.54 1.51
C THR A 45 -13.26 17.66 0.88
N LYS A 46 -13.00 18.72 1.66
CA LYS A 46 -12.19 19.88 1.25
C LYS A 46 -10.77 19.53 0.78
N ASN A 47 -10.31 18.29 0.99
CA ASN A 47 -8.97 17.83 0.64
C ASN A 47 -8.99 16.63 -0.33
N LYS A 48 -9.94 16.57 -1.27
CA LYS A 48 -9.74 15.72 -2.45
C LYS A 48 -8.96 16.53 -3.48
N PRO A 49 -7.78 16.07 -3.94
CA PRO A 49 -7.12 16.73 -5.06
C PRO A 49 -8.11 16.80 -6.23
N ASN A 50 -8.26 17.98 -6.85
CA ASN A 50 -9.16 18.22 -7.98
C ASN A 50 -8.76 17.47 -9.26
N SER A 51 -7.71 16.64 -9.20
CA SER A 51 -7.28 15.80 -10.31
C SER A 51 -8.13 14.54 -10.37
N ALA A 52 -8.80 14.31 -11.50
CA ALA A 52 -9.20 12.95 -11.87
C ALA A 52 -7.93 12.14 -12.06
N ALA A 53 -7.57 11.30 -11.08
CA ALA A 53 -6.49 10.34 -11.24
C ALA A 53 -6.90 9.37 -12.35
N VAL A 54 -6.16 9.37 -13.46
CA VAL A 54 -6.32 8.41 -14.55
C VAL A 54 -5.11 7.49 -14.50
N TRP A 55 -5.36 6.19 -14.37
CA TRP A 55 -4.31 5.19 -14.44
C TRP A 55 -3.62 5.25 -15.80
N LYS A 56 -2.29 5.41 -15.78
CA LYS A 56 -1.47 5.38 -17.01
C LYS A 56 -1.60 4.03 -17.73
N GLU A 57 -1.71 2.95 -16.96
CA GLU A 57 -1.78 1.58 -17.43
C GLU A 57 -3.10 0.93 -16.99
N VAL A 58 -3.87 0.40 -17.94
CA VAL A 58 -5.06 -0.43 -17.67
C VAL A 58 -5.04 -1.61 -18.62
N TYR A 59 -5.12 -2.82 -18.07
CA TYR A 59 -5.01 -4.05 -18.83
C TYR A 59 -6.39 -4.70 -19.02
N SER A 60 -6.63 -5.26 -20.20
CA SER A 60 -7.90 -5.93 -20.52
C SER A 60 -7.87 -7.43 -20.20
N THR A 61 -6.67 -8.01 -20.04
CA THR A 61 -6.49 -9.43 -19.75
C THR A 61 -5.30 -9.69 -18.82
N PRO A 62 -5.30 -10.81 -18.08
CA PRO A 62 -4.15 -11.21 -17.26
C PRO A 62 -2.85 -11.35 -18.07
N ASP A 63 -2.93 -11.82 -19.31
CA ASP A 63 -1.76 -11.96 -20.18
C ASP A 63 -1.15 -10.59 -20.52
N GLN A 64 -1.98 -9.56 -20.75
CA GLN A 64 -1.50 -8.20 -20.98
C GLN A 64 -0.84 -7.62 -19.73
N LEU A 65 -1.42 -7.85 -18.54
CA LEU A 65 -0.81 -7.44 -17.27
C LEU A 65 0.56 -8.11 -17.08
N ILE A 66 0.63 -9.45 -17.19
CA ILE A 66 1.87 -10.23 -16.99
C ILE A 66 2.98 -9.81 -17.97
N ALA A 67 2.64 -9.58 -19.23
CA ALA A 67 3.59 -9.10 -20.23
C ALA A 67 4.02 -7.66 -19.93
N GLY A 68 3.05 -6.79 -19.59
CA GLY A 68 3.23 -5.35 -19.47
C GLY A 68 4.00 -4.88 -18.24
N VAL A 69 4.00 -5.63 -17.14
CA VAL A 69 4.72 -5.22 -15.91
C VAL A 69 6.20 -5.59 -15.94
N ASP A 70 7.02 -4.90 -15.15
CA ASP A 70 8.47 -5.11 -15.12
C ASP A 70 8.87 -6.13 -14.04
N ALA A 71 8.08 -6.23 -12.96
CA ALA A 71 8.25 -7.23 -11.92
C ALA A 71 6.92 -7.86 -11.48
N ILE A 72 7.00 -9.12 -11.07
CA ILE A 72 5.91 -9.89 -10.47
C ILE A 72 6.48 -10.62 -9.27
N VAL A 73 5.96 -10.32 -8.07
CA VAL A 73 6.50 -10.83 -6.80
C VAL A 73 5.40 -11.17 -5.82
N LEU A 74 5.59 -12.26 -5.08
CA LEU A 74 4.98 -12.41 -3.75
C LEU A 74 5.94 -11.78 -2.74
N ALA A 75 5.45 -10.82 -1.96
CA ALA A 75 6.30 -10.09 -1.03
C ALA A 75 5.54 -9.58 0.20
N GLU A 76 6.25 -9.48 1.33
CA GLU A 76 5.73 -8.94 2.58
C GLU A 76 6.09 -7.46 2.71
N ALA A 77 5.13 -6.60 3.05
CA ALA A 77 5.41 -5.20 3.37
C ALA A 77 6.14 -5.13 4.72
N VAL A 78 7.40 -4.66 4.72
CA VAL A 78 8.24 -4.65 5.94
C VAL A 78 8.48 -3.25 6.50
N ASN A 79 8.29 -2.21 5.69
CA ASN A 79 8.47 -0.83 6.13
C ASN A 79 7.66 0.13 5.25
N ILE A 80 7.17 1.21 5.85
CA ILE A 80 6.52 2.33 5.14
C ILE A 80 7.15 3.62 5.67
N THR A 81 7.71 4.42 4.78
CA THR A 81 8.39 5.67 5.13
C THR A 81 7.95 6.82 4.23
N PRO A 82 7.86 8.05 4.75
CA PRO A 82 7.71 9.23 3.90
C PRO A 82 8.79 9.30 2.82
N SER A 83 8.40 9.74 1.62
CA SER A 83 9.27 9.97 0.46
C SER A 83 9.28 11.46 0.11
N ARG A 84 9.35 11.78 -1.18
CA ARG A 84 9.20 13.12 -1.72
C ARG A 84 7.77 13.64 -1.59
N VAL A 85 7.63 14.95 -1.72
CA VAL A 85 6.36 15.64 -1.93
C VAL A 85 6.40 16.26 -3.33
N ALA A 86 5.39 16.00 -4.16
CA ALA A 86 5.22 16.71 -5.40
C ALA A 86 4.34 17.94 -5.17
N TYR A 87 4.63 19.03 -5.86
CA TYR A 87 3.89 20.28 -5.76
C TYR A 87 3.27 20.62 -7.12
N SER A 88 2.10 21.25 -7.11
CA SER A 88 1.55 21.88 -8.31
C SER A 88 2.47 23.01 -8.81
N GLU A 89 2.29 23.45 -10.06
CA GLU A 89 3.10 24.52 -10.64
C GLU A 89 3.04 25.83 -9.84
N ASN A 90 1.92 26.12 -9.18
CA ASN A 90 1.75 27.27 -8.29
C ASN A 90 2.13 26.99 -6.83
N SER A 91 2.54 25.76 -6.50
CA SER A 91 2.88 25.31 -5.13
C SER A 91 1.74 25.44 -4.12
N GLU A 92 0.49 25.56 -4.57
CA GLU A 92 -0.69 25.61 -3.71
C GLU A 92 -1.20 24.21 -3.34
N ASP A 93 -0.96 23.22 -4.21
CA ASP A 93 -1.30 21.83 -3.95
C ASP A 93 -0.03 21.02 -3.68
N GLU A 94 -0.10 20.16 -2.67
CA GLU A 94 0.95 19.19 -2.37
C GLU A 94 0.42 17.76 -2.44
N LEU A 95 1.26 16.88 -2.96
CA LEU A 95 1.00 15.46 -3.10
C LEU A 95 2.16 14.69 -2.44
N PRO A 96 2.02 14.32 -1.17
CA PRO A 96 3.02 13.51 -0.49
C PRO A 96 3.08 12.10 -1.10
N PHE A 97 4.29 11.55 -1.12
CA PHE A 97 4.54 10.16 -1.49
C PHE A 97 5.11 9.42 -0.29
N GLU A 98 4.89 8.11 -0.28
CA GLU A 98 5.50 7.17 0.63
C GLU A 98 6.22 6.06 -0.15
N LEU A 99 7.29 5.55 0.45
CA LEU A 99 7.99 4.37 -0.02
C LEU A 99 7.61 3.19 0.85
N VAL A 100 7.06 2.15 0.21
CA VAL A 100 6.76 0.88 0.83
C VAL A 100 7.84 -0.11 0.43
N ALA A 101 8.57 -0.62 1.43
CA ALA A 101 9.57 -1.65 1.22
C ALA A 101 8.92 -3.03 1.35
N PHE A 102 9.12 -3.87 0.34
CA PHE A 102 8.62 -5.23 0.27
C PHE A 102 9.77 -6.22 0.27
N ARG A 103 9.76 -7.18 1.19
CA ARG A 103 10.69 -8.31 1.19
C ARG A 103 10.12 -9.41 0.30
N VAL A 104 10.82 -9.70 -0.80
CA VAL A 104 10.38 -10.69 -1.79
C VAL A 104 10.59 -12.11 -1.27
N SER A 105 9.50 -12.86 -1.14
CA SER A 105 9.54 -14.28 -0.79
C SER A 105 9.52 -15.19 -2.03
N ASN A 106 8.73 -14.83 -3.06
CA ASN A 106 8.71 -15.56 -4.33
C ASN A 106 8.79 -14.60 -5.54
N PRO A 107 9.94 -14.53 -6.23
CA PRO A 107 10.08 -13.77 -7.46
C PRO A 107 9.60 -14.57 -8.68
N ILE A 108 8.68 -14.00 -9.47
CA ILE A 108 8.26 -14.58 -10.75
C ILE A 108 8.91 -13.84 -11.93
N LYS A 109 8.96 -12.51 -11.86
CA LYS A 109 9.53 -11.64 -12.90
C LYS A 109 10.27 -10.45 -12.27
N GLY A 110 11.38 -10.03 -12.89
CA GLY A 110 12.06 -8.75 -12.61
C GLY A 110 12.92 -8.68 -11.35
N ALA A 111 12.44 -9.16 -10.20
CA ALA A 111 13.14 -9.09 -8.91
C ALA A 111 13.80 -10.42 -8.52
N LYS A 112 14.71 -10.38 -7.52
CA LYS A 112 15.33 -11.57 -6.92
C LYS A 112 14.69 -11.94 -5.58
N SER A 113 14.88 -13.19 -5.15
CA SER A 113 14.42 -13.67 -3.84
C SER A 113 15.21 -12.99 -2.71
N GLU A 114 14.53 -12.70 -1.60
CA GLU A 114 15.05 -11.96 -0.42
C GLU A 114 15.49 -10.51 -0.71
N GLU A 115 15.29 -10.02 -1.93
CA GLU A 115 15.52 -8.63 -2.30
C GLU A 115 14.45 -7.73 -1.67
N LEU A 116 14.82 -6.48 -1.38
CA LEU A 116 13.86 -5.44 -1.07
C LEU A 116 13.42 -4.74 -2.36
N VAL A 117 12.14 -4.83 -2.67
CA VAL A 117 11.49 -4.05 -3.72
C VAL A 117 10.85 -2.82 -3.06
N TYR A 118 11.12 -1.65 -3.60
CA TYR A 118 10.58 -0.39 -3.10
C TYR A 118 9.49 0.11 -4.05
N VAL A 119 8.27 0.23 -3.54
CA VAL A 119 7.13 0.79 -4.27
C VAL A 119 6.89 2.19 -3.76
N GLU A 120 7.05 3.18 -4.64
CA GLU A 120 6.64 4.55 -4.35
C GLU A 120 5.19 4.75 -4.75
N ARG A 121 4.40 5.32 -3.85
CA ARG A 121 2.99 5.63 -4.11
C ARG A 121 2.64 6.98 -3.50
N ALA A 122 1.60 7.61 -4.04
CA ALA A 122 1.06 8.81 -3.43
C ALA A 122 0.27 8.42 -2.16
N GLY A 123 0.48 9.16 -1.07
CA GLY A 123 -0.03 8.82 0.26
C GLY A 123 0.79 9.48 1.38
N GLY A 124 0.38 9.23 2.61
CA GLY A 124 1.00 9.82 3.80
C GLY A 124 0.24 11.05 4.31
N PHE A 125 0.98 12.03 4.80
CA PHE A 125 0.43 13.22 5.45
C PHE A 125 0.92 14.49 4.73
N ASP A 126 0.04 15.48 4.61
CA ASP A 126 0.39 16.80 4.13
C ASP A 126 1.18 17.61 5.18
N SER A 127 1.60 18.82 4.83
CA SER A 127 2.37 19.71 5.69
C SER A 127 1.61 20.16 6.95
N GLU A 128 0.28 20.06 6.94
CA GLU A 128 -0.60 20.32 8.09
C GLU A 128 -0.84 19.06 8.94
N GLY A 129 -0.23 17.93 8.57
CA GLY A 129 -0.38 16.65 9.25
C GLY A 129 -1.72 15.95 8.97
N GLN A 130 -2.46 16.37 7.95
CA GLN A 130 -3.68 15.68 7.52
C GLN A 130 -3.34 14.51 6.61
N PRO A 131 -4.01 13.35 6.78
CA PRO A 131 -3.80 12.22 5.88
C PRO A 131 -4.32 12.56 4.48
N ILE A 132 -3.47 12.42 3.48
CA ILE A 132 -3.87 12.53 2.08
C ILE A 132 -4.42 11.19 1.63
N VAL A 133 -5.74 11.12 1.53
CA VAL A 133 -6.48 9.95 1.04
C VAL A 133 -6.70 10.13 -0.45
N ILE A 134 -5.87 9.47 -1.24
CA ILE A 134 -6.08 9.32 -2.69
C ILE A 134 -6.93 8.07 -2.86
N ASP A 135 -7.77 8.01 -3.89
CA ASP A 135 -8.55 6.80 -4.17
C ASP A 135 -7.56 5.69 -4.56
N PHE A 136 -7.12 4.98 -3.53
CA PHE A 136 -5.89 4.22 -3.49
C PHE A 136 -5.99 3.03 -4.42
N ASP A 137 -4.86 2.73 -5.07
CA ASP A 137 -4.45 1.51 -5.78
C ASP A 137 -4.86 0.18 -5.07
N GLY A 138 -6.14 -0.05 -4.83
CA GLY A 138 -6.58 -1.05 -3.88
C GLY A 138 -6.25 -0.76 -2.40
N GLY A 139 -6.39 0.47 -1.92
CA GLY A 139 -6.24 0.77 -0.48
C GLY A 139 -4.79 0.80 0.05
N ASN A 140 -4.65 0.93 1.37
CA ASN A 140 -3.34 1.03 2.05
C ASN A 140 -2.61 -0.32 2.12
N PHE A 141 -1.28 -0.27 2.17
CA PHE A 141 -0.46 -1.42 2.55
C PHE A 141 -0.34 -1.48 4.07
N GLU A 142 -0.23 -2.68 4.62
CA GLU A 142 -0.06 -2.91 6.05
C GLU A 142 1.23 -3.67 6.30
N ILE A 143 2.06 -3.15 7.21
CA ILE A 143 3.31 -3.81 7.60
C ILE A 143 2.99 -5.20 8.17
N GLY A 144 3.74 -6.22 7.73
CA GLY A 144 3.58 -7.61 8.10
C GLY A 144 2.58 -8.38 7.24
N LYS A 145 1.91 -7.74 6.27
CA LYS A 145 1.05 -8.43 5.31
C LYS A 145 1.80 -8.79 4.02
N SER A 146 1.39 -9.91 3.43
CA SER A 146 1.90 -10.41 2.17
C SER A 146 0.96 -10.06 1.02
N TYR A 147 1.55 -9.80 -0.14
CA TYR A 147 0.85 -9.38 -1.35
C TYR A 147 1.47 -10.04 -2.57
N LEU A 148 0.63 -10.44 -3.52
CA LEU A 148 1.05 -10.69 -4.89
C LEU A 148 0.94 -9.37 -5.67
N LEU A 149 2.09 -8.90 -6.15
CA LEU A 149 2.24 -7.58 -6.76
C LEU A 149 2.70 -7.70 -8.21
N PHE A 150 2.07 -6.92 -9.07
CA PHE A 150 2.43 -6.69 -10.46
C PHE A 150 2.88 -5.24 -10.58
N LEU A 151 4.17 -5.04 -10.80
CA LEU A 151 4.85 -3.78 -10.58
C LEU A 151 5.50 -3.26 -11.85
N LYS A 152 5.38 -1.95 -12.07
CA LYS A 152 6.05 -1.25 -13.16
C LYS A 152 7.19 -0.44 -12.60
N GLN A 153 8.35 -0.46 -13.25
CA GLN A 153 9.49 0.34 -12.84
C GLN A 153 9.24 1.79 -13.26
N GLN A 154 9.56 2.74 -12.38
CA GLN A 154 9.53 4.16 -12.75
C GLN A 154 10.55 4.43 -13.87
N GLU A 155 10.20 5.33 -14.80
CA GLU A 155 11.10 5.74 -15.88
C GLU A 155 12.38 6.38 -15.33
N GLU A 156 12.24 7.09 -14.21
CA GLU A 156 13.33 7.75 -13.50
C GLU A 156 13.50 7.11 -12.11
N GLY A 157 14.65 6.48 -11.87
CA GLY A 157 15.04 5.99 -10.55
C GLY A 157 14.85 4.49 -10.32
N PRO A 158 15.14 4.02 -9.09
CA PRO A 158 15.16 2.59 -8.76
C PRO A 158 13.81 2.06 -8.25
N TYR A 159 12.78 2.91 -8.17
CA TYR A 159 11.52 2.54 -7.54
C TYR A 159 10.53 1.93 -8.53
N PHE A 160 9.67 1.10 -7.98
CA PHE A 160 8.49 0.62 -8.68
C PHE A 160 7.28 1.48 -8.33
N TYR A 161 6.25 1.39 -9.15
CA TYR A 161 4.90 1.81 -8.82
C TYR A 161 3.93 0.66 -9.11
N GLN A 162 2.84 0.62 -8.35
CA GLN A 162 1.74 -0.27 -8.66
C GLN A 162 1.00 0.26 -9.90
N VAL A 163 0.77 -0.60 -10.89
CA VAL A 163 0.15 -0.17 -12.17
C VAL A 163 -1.24 0.44 -11.98
N ASN A 164 -2.07 -0.21 -11.17
CA ASN A 164 -3.40 0.18 -10.71
C ASN A 164 -3.89 -0.90 -9.73
N ASP A 165 -5.15 -0.87 -9.32
CA ASP A 165 -5.75 -1.88 -8.44
C ASP A 165 -5.84 -3.31 -9.05
N GLN A 166 -5.73 -3.47 -10.37
CA GLN A 166 -5.62 -4.79 -11.04
C GLN A 166 -4.28 -5.48 -10.75
N GLY A 167 -3.25 -4.72 -10.36
CA GLY A 167 -1.89 -5.22 -10.12
C GLY A 167 -1.62 -5.68 -8.68
N ARG A 168 -2.63 -5.76 -7.82
CA ARG A 168 -2.46 -6.12 -6.40
C ARG A 168 -3.49 -7.14 -5.94
N TYR A 169 -2.99 -8.15 -5.24
CA TYR A 169 -3.80 -9.14 -4.54
C TYR A 169 -3.28 -9.33 -3.12
N ASP A 170 -4.17 -9.18 -2.15
CA ASP A 170 -3.87 -9.42 -0.74
C ASP A 170 -3.83 -10.93 -0.48
N VAL A 171 -2.88 -11.37 0.34
CA VAL A 171 -2.86 -12.74 0.87
C VAL A 171 -3.68 -12.80 2.14
N VAL A 172 -4.74 -13.60 2.14
CA VAL A 172 -5.64 -13.78 3.30
C VAL A 172 -5.72 -15.27 3.63
N GLY A 173 -4.94 -15.68 4.63
CA GLY A 173 -4.72 -17.11 4.88
C GLY A 173 -4.02 -17.73 3.69
N ASP A 174 -4.62 -18.75 3.09
CA ASP A 174 -4.09 -19.43 1.91
C ASP A 174 -4.66 -18.86 0.59
N ASP A 175 -5.53 -17.85 0.64
CA ASP A 175 -6.22 -17.33 -0.54
C ASP A 175 -5.61 -16.02 -1.07
N LEU A 176 -5.69 -15.84 -2.40
CA LEU A 176 -5.44 -14.55 -3.04
C LEU A 176 -6.75 -13.78 -3.22
N LYS A 177 -6.77 -12.55 -2.69
CA LYS A 177 -7.93 -11.66 -2.79
C LYS A 177 -7.56 -10.42 -3.59
N ALA A 178 -8.19 -10.26 -4.75
CA ALA A 178 -8.07 -9.03 -5.54
C ALA A 178 -8.55 -7.83 -4.73
N VAL A 179 -7.87 -6.70 -4.90
CA VAL A 179 -8.32 -5.48 -4.24
C VAL A 179 -9.27 -4.68 -5.13
N GLY A 180 -10.27 -4.06 -4.50
CA GLY A 180 -11.43 -3.45 -5.16
C GLY A 180 -12.62 -4.41 -5.25
N ASN A 181 -13.79 -3.85 -5.59
CA ASN A 181 -15.07 -4.58 -5.60
C ASN A 181 -15.57 -4.93 -7.01
N ASP A 182 -14.76 -4.68 -8.06
CA ASP A 182 -15.17 -4.97 -9.44
C ASP A 182 -14.80 -6.40 -9.83
N GLU A 183 -15.72 -7.33 -9.54
CA GLU A 183 -15.59 -8.73 -9.95
C GLU A 183 -15.83 -8.95 -11.45
N THR A 184 -16.28 -7.94 -12.20
CA THR A 184 -16.49 -8.05 -13.65
C THR A 184 -15.21 -7.82 -14.44
N ASP A 185 -14.21 -7.19 -13.80
CA ASP A 185 -12.86 -7.04 -14.33
C ASP A 185 -12.18 -8.42 -14.43
N LYS A 186 -11.82 -8.81 -15.66
CA LYS A 186 -11.19 -10.11 -15.95
C LYS A 186 -9.80 -10.25 -15.34
N VAL A 187 -9.10 -9.14 -15.11
CA VAL A 187 -7.80 -9.13 -14.45
C VAL A 187 -8.00 -9.34 -12.95
N LYS A 188 -8.88 -8.57 -12.30
CA LYS A 188 -9.17 -8.74 -10.86
C LYS A 188 -9.76 -10.11 -10.56
N GLY A 189 -10.67 -10.60 -11.40
CA GLY A 189 -11.26 -11.93 -11.27
C GLY A 189 -10.30 -13.10 -11.54
N PHE A 190 -9.05 -12.84 -11.96
CA PHE A 190 -8.12 -13.87 -12.40
C PHE A 190 -7.78 -14.90 -11.32
N PHE A 191 -7.64 -14.46 -10.07
CA PHE A 191 -7.37 -15.33 -8.91
C PHE A 191 -8.60 -15.61 -8.04
N LYS A 192 -9.82 -15.35 -8.56
CA LYS A 192 -11.03 -15.62 -7.77
C LYS A 192 -11.07 -17.08 -7.33
N ASN A 193 -11.20 -17.29 -6.02
CA ASN A 193 -11.21 -18.62 -5.37
C ASN A 193 -9.94 -19.43 -5.66
N LYS A 194 -8.78 -18.78 -5.75
CA LYS A 194 -7.48 -19.43 -5.89
C LYS A 194 -6.68 -19.30 -4.62
N THR A 195 -6.02 -20.40 -4.26
CA THR A 195 -4.99 -20.38 -3.25
C THR A 195 -3.78 -19.58 -3.75
N VAL A 196 -2.91 -19.17 -2.83
CA VAL A 196 -1.62 -18.54 -3.14
C VAL A 196 -0.82 -19.44 -4.09
N ASP A 197 -0.66 -20.72 -3.76
CA ASP A 197 0.11 -21.67 -4.58
C ASP A 197 -0.48 -21.84 -5.98
N ASP A 198 -1.81 -21.97 -6.09
CA ASP A 198 -2.48 -22.07 -7.39
C ASP A 198 -2.28 -20.79 -8.21
N GLY A 199 -2.39 -19.62 -7.58
CA GLY A 199 -2.21 -18.33 -8.23
C GLY A 199 -0.79 -18.14 -8.74
N LEU A 200 0.22 -18.44 -7.91
CA LEU A 200 1.63 -18.36 -8.29
C LEU A 200 1.92 -19.26 -9.49
N ARG A 201 1.52 -20.53 -9.43
CA ARG A 201 1.69 -21.48 -10.54
C ARG A 201 1.02 -20.97 -11.82
N MET A 202 -0.20 -20.45 -11.72
CA MET A 202 -0.93 -19.90 -12.87
C MET A 202 -0.19 -18.72 -13.53
N VAL A 203 0.46 -17.88 -12.74
CA VAL A 203 1.25 -16.76 -13.27
C VAL A 203 2.55 -17.24 -13.89
N GLU A 204 3.28 -18.13 -13.22
CA GLU A 204 4.52 -18.71 -13.73
C GLU A 204 4.31 -19.41 -15.07
N GLU A 205 3.28 -20.27 -15.18
CA GLU A 205 2.93 -20.96 -16.43
C GLU A 205 2.62 -19.98 -17.57
N LYS A 206 1.87 -18.92 -17.26
CA LYS A 206 1.55 -17.88 -18.25
C LYS A 206 2.77 -17.07 -18.64
N PHE A 207 3.63 -16.72 -17.68
CA PHE A 207 4.84 -15.95 -17.92
C PHE A 207 5.81 -16.73 -18.82
N GLU A 208 6.08 -18.00 -18.52
CA GLU A 208 6.96 -18.83 -19.35
C GLU A 208 6.37 -19.07 -20.74
N ARG A 209 5.05 -19.25 -20.86
CA ARG A 209 4.39 -19.30 -22.18
C ARG A 209 4.59 -18.00 -22.96
N LEU A 210 4.30 -16.83 -22.37
CA LEU A 210 4.44 -15.54 -23.05
C LEU A 210 5.88 -15.28 -23.50
N LYS A 211 6.84 -15.59 -22.64
CA LYS A 211 8.28 -15.54 -22.94
C LYS A 211 8.65 -16.45 -24.12
N SER A 212 8.10 -17.67 -24.19
CA SER A 212 8.31 -18.57 -25.33
C SER A 212 7.70 -18.07 -26.65
N GLU A 213 6.66 -17.23 -26.56
CA GLU A 213 6.03 -16.53 -27.69
C GLU A 213 6.78 -15.24 -28.09
N GLY A 214 7.84 -14.87 -27.36
CA GLY A 214 8.60 -13.63 -27.58
C GLY A 214 7.87 -12.37 -27.11
N LYS A 215 7.02 -12.51 -26.10
CA LYS A 215 6.24 -11.42 -25.48
C LYS A 215 6.75 -11.10 -24.08
#